data_AF-A0A4P7SRF6-F1
#
_entry.id   AF-A0A4P7SRF6-F1
#
_cell.length_a   1.000
_cell.length_b   1.000
_cell.length_c   1.000
_cell.angle_alpha   90.00
_cell.angle_beta   90.00
_cell.angle_gamma   90.00
#
_symmetry.space_group_name_H-M   'P 1'
#
loop_
_entity.id
_entity.type
_entity.pdbx_description
1 polymer ?
#
loop_
_entity_poly.entity_id
_entity_poly.type
_entity_poly.pdbx_seq_one_letter_code
_entity_poly.pdbx_strand_id
1 'polypeptide(L)'
;MTRWDLAVRIRSGLLTHHANCSESGRFLRRRAICRHDAPEDSLWLTVQCPVTRGEPARRSRTTELRDADMKFTSHKFSFRPTTGTTTEPTPRATATGTVKVRGRWLAAGSVVGVMASFLMSAVFAVPAQAADPPAVSLTFDDANGDQMAAAQILNAAGLKGTFFTPSGFLDATGYMTTAQALALQAAGNEIGGHTVTHPDLAQMGPDEVMRQVCNDRVNLTAKGFRVTSFAYPFASLTPAVEQTVKDCGFNSARGLGDLESKVPGTAGLGFAETVPPADPWLTMAPDEVDNTWTLLDLQNLVTNAQPGGGWVQITFHHIGTGVDPTSNIADPLTVSTDVYTQFVQWLAAQQSAGLATVKTVDQVIGGTVQAAVSGPAAPAPQTTGNLFKNPSLETAGPLATGLPQCWAGGGYGTNTRVFTTVAPGHTGAVAEQMDVTGFASGDGKLLPTLDLGECAPSATPGHSYQMKAWFKSTAATQFELYYRTGLGTWHYWTASPQVLPAADWTQTAWTSPPVPAGASAISMGLNLVGNGTLVTDDYELTDVAATAPAP
;
A
#
# COMPACT_ATOMS: atom_id res chain seq x y z
N MET A 1 37.39 -2.59 22.09
CA MET A 1 38.76 -3.00 21.68
C MET A 1 38.59 -4.33 20.98
N THR A 2 38.75 -4.48 19.66
CA THR A 2 39.84 -4.08 18.74
C THR A 2 39.27 -3.52 17.43
N ARG A 3 39.83 -2.41 16.94
CA ARG A 3 39.54 -1.77 15.63
C ARG A 3 40.38 -2.42 14.52
N TRP A 4 39.82 -2.52 13.33
CA TRP A 4 40.59 -2.57 12.08
C TRP A 4 40.11 -1.42 11.19
N ASP A 5 40.99 -0.45 10.95
CA ASP A 5 40.78 0.65 10.00
C ASP A 5 41.25 0.19 8.61
N LEU A 6 40.38 0.30 7.59
CA LEU A 6 40.79 0.26 6.19
C LEU A 6 40.73 1.69 5.63
N ALA A 7 41.88 2.34 5.53
CA ALA A 7 42.01 3.64 4.90
C ALA A 7 42.09 3.48 3.37
N VAL A 8 41.10 4.04 2.65
CA VAL A 8 41.20 4.26 1.20
C VAL A 8 41.45 5.76 0.98
N ARG A 9 42.61 6.10 0.42
CA ARG A 9 42.88 7.46 -0.08
C ARG A 9 42.28 7.60 -1.47
N ILE A 10 41.31 8.48 -1.63
CA ILE A 10 40.86 9.01 -2.93
C ILE A 10 41.19 10.50 -2.97
N ARG A 11 41.91 10.93 -4.00
CA ARG A 11 42.15 12.36 -4.27
C ARG A 11 40.94 12.94 -5.01
N SER A 12 40.49 14.09 -4.51
CA SER A 12 39.62 15.12 -5.09
C SER A 12 38.17 14.75 -5.46
N GLY A 13 37.23 15.45 -4.80
CA GLY A 13 35.86 15.70 -5.28
C GLY A 13 34.77 15.11 -4.39
N LEU A 14 34.05 15.97 -3.67
CA LEU A 14 32.96 15.67 -2.72
C LEU A 14 31.85 14.75 -3.27
N LEU A 15 31.50 13.70 -2.51
CA LEU A 15 30.15 13.38 -1.99
C LEU A 15 30.15 11.95 -1.43
N THR A 16 29.90 11.80 -0.13
CA THR A 16 29.76 10.50 0.57
C THR A 16 28.28 10.22 0.81
N HIS A 17 27.75 9.13 0.27
CA HIS A 17 26.48 8.53 0.69
C HIS A 17 26.77 7.28 1.55
N HIS A 18 26.16 7.21 2.72
CA HIS A 18 26.17 6.05 3.61
C HIS A 18 24.88 5.25 3.41
N ALA A 19 25.01 3.95 3.10
CA ALA A 19 23.93 2.98 3.22
C ALA A 19 24.25 2.03 4.39
N ASN A 20 23.37 1.96 5.39
CA ASN A 20 23.46 1.02 6.51
C ASN A 20 22.42 -0.10 6.30
N CYS A 21 22.86 -1.34 6.18
CA CYS A 21 22.03 -2.54 6.27
C CYS A 21 22.47 -3.35 7.50
N SER A 22 21.56 -3.65 8.44
CA SER A 22 21.81 -4.62 9.50
C SER A 22 20.96 -5.87 9.32
N GLU A 23 21.59 -7.04 9.29
CA GLU A 23 20.94 -8.35 9.29
C GLU A 23 20.30 -8.65 10.65
N SER A 24 19.05 -9.13 10.65
CA SER A 24 18.57 -10.02 11.69
C SER A 24 17.78 -11.16 11.06
N GLY A 25 18.23 -12.40 11.32
CA GLY A 25 17.68 -13.60 10.73
C GLY A 25 16.33 -13.99 11.34
N ARG A 26 15.32 -14.15 10.48
CA ARG A 26 14.32 -15.23 10.49
C ARG A 26 13.45 -15.09 9.23
N PHE A 27 13.22 -16.23 8.58
CA PHE A 27 12.48 -16.37 7.32
C PHE A 27 11.12 -15.67 7.31
N LEU A 28 10.98 -14.59 6.54
CA LEU A 28 9.73 -14.09 5.96
C LEU A 28 10.05 -13.38 4.64
N ARG A 29 9.28 -13.65 3.59
CA ARG A 29 9.36 -12.89 2.33
C ARG A 29 8.92 -11.45 2.63
N ARG A 30 9.86 -10.50 2.57
CA ARG A 30 9.57 -9.08 2.39
C ARG A 30 10.40 -8.61 1.20
N ARG A 31 9.78 -7.98 0.21
CA ARG A 31 10.49 -7.05 -0.68
C ARG A 31 10.14 -5.64 -0.22
N ALA A 32 11.18 -4.88 0.11
CA ALA A 32 11.10 -3.44 0.21
C ALA A 32 10.99 -2.88 -1.22
N ILE A 33 10.03 -2.00 -1.46
CA ILE A 33 9.98 -1.17 -2.66
C ILE A 33 11.02 -0.06 -2.44
N CYS A 34 12.14 -0.13 -3.16
CA CYS A 34 13.10 0.96 -3.20
C CYS A 34 12.78 1.86 -4.40
N ARG A 35 12.48 3.14 -4.15
CA ARG A 35 12.47 4.17 -5.20
C ARG A 35 13.89 4.35 -5.75
N HIS A 36 14.03 4.38 -7.06
CA HIS A 36 15.27 4.76 -7.72
C HIS A 36 14.96 5.90 -8.70
N ASP A 37 15.44 7.09 -8.36
CA ASP A 37 15.66 8.18 -9.31
C ASP A 37 17.12 8.12 -9.76
N ALA A 38 17.36 7.65 -10.98
CA ALA A 38 18.63 7.90 -11.69
C ALA A 38 18.37 7.91 -13.20
N PRO A 39 18.91 8.91 -13.94
CA PRO A 39 18.78 8.97 -15.39
C PRO A 39 19.69 7.93 -16.06
N GLU A 40 19.27 7.47 -17.23
CA GLU A 40 19.99 6.51 -18.07
C GLU A 40 21.42 6.98 -18.37
N ASP A 41 22.41 6.18 -17.98
CA ASP A 41 23.62 5.93 -18.77
C ASP A 41 24.35 4.67 -18.26
N SER A 42 24.44 3.70 -19.16
CA SER A 42 25.20 2.45 -19.13
C SER A 42 26.33 2.34 -18.10
N LEU A 43 26.19 1.46 -17.09
CA LEU A 43 27.35 0.90 -16.39
C LEU A 43 27.18 -0.61 -16.14
N TRP A 44 27.98 -1.40 -16.84
CA TRP A 44 28.08 -2.84 -16.64
C TRP A 44 28.78 -3.13 -15.31
N LEU A 45 28.10 -3.79 -14.37
CA LEU A 45 28.72 -4.29 -13.15
C LEU A 45 29.13 -5.76 -13.34
N THR A 46 30.42 -6.00 -13.57
CA THR A 46 30.99 -7.35 -13.54
C THR A 46 31.16 -7.79 -12.08
N VAL A 47 30.31 -8.71 -11.61
CA VAL A 47 30.48 -9.33 -10.29
C VAL A 47 31.50 -10.47 -10.40
N GLN A 48 32.70 -10.27 -9.86
CA GLN A 48 33.64 -11.37 -9.59
C GLN A 48 33.26 -12.02 -8.26
N CYS A 49 32.79 -13.27 -8.31
CA CYS A 49 32.65 -14.10 -7.11
C CYS A 49 34.03 -14.40 -6.51
N PRO A 50 34.23 -14.24 -5.19
CA PRO A 50 35.47 -14.69 -4.55
C PRO A 50 35.47 -16.22 -4.45
N VAL A 51 36.40 -16.85 -5.17
CA VAL A 51 36.76 -18.25 -4.99
C VAL A 51 37.56 -18.37 -3.69
N THR A 52 37.07 -19.18 -2.75
CA THR A 52 37.81 -19.58 -1.55
C THR A 52 39.14 -20.23 -1.92
N ARG A 53 40.25 -19.78 -1.33
CA ARG A 53 41.60 -20.36 -1.54
C ARG A 53 41.66 -21.83 -1.12
N GLY A 54 42.13 -22.67 -2.05
CA GLY A 54 42.68 -24.00 -1.80
C GLY A 54 43.17 -24.64 -3.11
N GLU A 55 44.50 -24.64 -3.32
CA GLU A 55 45.28 -25.41 -4.30
C GLU A 55 45.48 -24.91 -5.76
N PRO A 56 46.62 -25.26 -6.42
CA PRO A 56 47.38 -24.32 -7.23
C PRO A 56 47.20 -24.39 -8.75
N ALA A 57 47.47 -23.22 -9.35
CA ALA A 57 47.66 -22.86 -10.75
C ALA A 57 47.80 -23.99 -11.80
N ARG A 58 46.89 -24.00 -12.78
CA ARG A 58 47.20 -24.35 -14.17
C ARG A 58 46.59 -23.36 -15.16
N ARG A 59 47.41 -23.01 -16.14
CA ARG A 59 47.23 -22.06 -17.26
C ARG A 59 45.82 -22.08 -17.89
N SER A 60 45.29 -20.90 -18.20
CA SER A 60 44.27 -20.75 -19.24
C SER A 60 44.76 -19.80 -20.34
N ARG A 61 44.75 -20.33 -21.57
CA ARG A 61 44.85 -19.60 -22.83
C ARG A 61 43.59 -18.75 -23.03
N THR A 62 43.75 -17.64 -23.71
CA THR A 62 42.71 -16.81 -24.32
C THR A 62 41.96 -17.59 -25.40
N THR A 63 40.63 -17.56 -25.39
CA THR A 63 39.81 -17.75 -26.60
C THR A 63 38.44 -17.07 -26.45
N GLU A 64 38.13 -16.16 -27.37
CA GLU A 64 36.81 -15.58 -27.63
C GLU A 64 35.84 -16.64 -28.15
N LEU A 65 34.60 -16.65 -27.66
CA LEU A 65 33.44 -17.23 -28.37
C LEU A 65 32.19 -16.37 -28.14
N ARG A 66 31.53 -16.04 -29.26
CA ARG A 66 30.28 -15.28 -29.39
C ARG A 66 29.06 -16.20 -29.23
N ASP A 67 27.92 -15.58 -28.92
CA ASP A 67 26.55 -16.07 -28.74
C ASP A 67 26.15 -17.42 -29.36
N ALA A 68 25.61 -18.30 -28.51
CA ALA A 68 24.44 -19.15 -28.79
C ALA A 68 23.97 -19.92 -27.53
N ASP A 69 22.67 -19.84 -27.23
CA ASP A 69 21.80 -20.77 -26.50
C ASP A 69 22.38 -21.64 -25.36
N MET A 70 22.00 -21.33 -24.11
CA MET A 70 21.91 -22.33 -23.05
C MET A 70 20.62 -22.17 -22.21
N LYS A 71 19.66 -23.06 -22.50
CA LYS A 71 18.58 -23.46 -21.59
C LYS A 71 19.19 -23.97 -20.28
N PHE A 72 18.72 -23.50 -19.13
CA PHE A 72 18.97 -24.15 -17.85
C PHE A 72 17.67 -24.73 -17.28
N THR A 73 17.59 -26.06 -17.34
CA THR A 73 16.71 -26.88 -16.50
C THR A 73 17.20 -26.84 -15.05
N SER A 74 16.34 -26.46 -14.10
CA SER A 74 16.67 -26.53 -12.67
C SER A 74 16.31 -27.91 -12.11
N HIS A 75 17.30 -28.59 -11.55
CA HIS A 75 17.12 -29.80 -10.75
C HIS A 75 16.77 -29.43 -9.30
N LYS A 76 15.72 -30.07 -8.76
CA LYS A 76 15.35 -30.01 -7.34
C LYS A 76 16.39 -30.73 -6.51
N PHE A 77 17.03 -30.04 -5.57
CA PHE A 77 17.71 -30.66 -4.43
C PHE A 77 16.78 -30.67 -3.22
N SER A 78 16.54 -31.86 -2.66
CA SER A 78 15.78 -32.06 -1.42
C SER A 78 16.77 -32.28 -0.28
N PHE A 79 16.70 -31.44 0.76
CA PHE A 79 17.41 -31.65 2.01
C PHE A 79 16.42 -32.16 3.07
N ARG A 80 16.66 -33.37 3.58
CA ARG A 80 16.02 -33.90 4.79
C ARG A 80 16.81 -33.45 6.02
N PRO A 81 16.14 -33.06 7.12
CA PRO A 81 16.83 -32.76 8.37
C PRO A 81 17.11 -34.04 9.16
N THR A 82 18.36 -34.25 9.56
CA THR A 82 18.80 -35.27 10.52
C THR A 82 18.96 -34.64 11.90
N THR A 83 18.19 -35.11 12.87
CA THR A 83 18.44 -34.88 14.30
C THR A 83 19.39 -35.94 14.82
N GLY A 84 20.48 -35.51 15.46
CA GLY A 84 21.39 -36.40 16.18
C GLY A 84 20.92 -36.65 17.62
N THR A 85 21.21 -37.85 18.13
CA THR A 85 21.50 -38.13 19.55
C THR A 85 22.24 -39.47 19.65
N THR A 86 23.08 -39.57 20.67
CA THR A 86 24.23 -40.47 20.84
C THR A 86 23.94 -41.71 21.73
N THR A 87 24.49 -42.87 21.32
CA THR A 87 25.13 -43.99 22.09
C THR A 87 24.40 -44.77 23.23
N GLU A 88 24.11 -46.07 22.93
CA GLU A 88 24.23 -47.40 23.65
C GLU A 88 24.36 -47.58 25.20
N PRO A 89 24.23 -48.81 25.80
CA PRO A 89 23.74 -50.14 25.34
C PRO A 89 22.78 -50.93 26.31
N THR A 90 22.36 -52.12 25.87
CA THR A 90 21.53 -53.26 26.40
C THR A 90 21.82 -53.78 27.84
N PRO A 91 20.97 -54.64 28.53
CA PRO A 91 20.48 -55.96 28.03
C PRO A 91 19.15 -56.60 28.59
N ARG A 92 18.77 -57.71 27.89
CA ARG A 92 18.18 -59.03 28.33
C ARG A 92 16.66 -59.31 28.49
N ALA A 93 16.25 -60.30 27.67
CA ALA A 93 15.43 -61.51 27.94
C ALA A 93 13.91 -61.33 28.22
N THR A 94 12.96 -62.18 27.80
CA THR A 94 12.95 -63.60 27.38
C THR A 94 11.59 -63.97 26.75
N ALA A 95 11.58 -65.00 25.88
CA ALA A 95 10.50 -66.00 25.61
C ALA A 95 9.14 -65.51 25.04
N THR A 96 8.37 -66.18 24.16
CA THR A 96 8.28 -67.49 23.45
C THR A 96 7.07 -67.27 22.50
N GLY A 97 6.98 -67.60 21.20
CA GLY A 97 7.16 -68.88 20.51
C GLY A 97 5.79 -69.53 20.20
N THR A 98 5.33 -69.52 18.93
CA THR A 98 4.63 -70.62 18.18
C THR A 98 4.26 -70.19 16.74
N VAL A 99 4.98 -70.65 15.70
CA VAL A 99 4.63 -71.70 14.67
C VAL A 99 3.53 -71.29 13.65
N LYS A 100 3.81 -70.89 12.39
CA LYS A 100 4.22 -71.59 11.13
C LYS A 100 3.16 -72.51 10.47
N VAL A 101 2.76 -72.19 9.22
CA VAL A 101 2.72 -73.06 8.00
C VAL A 101 2.63 -72.11 6.78
N ARG A 102 3.62 -71.85 5.89
CA ARG A 102 4.35 -72.60 4.84
C ARG A 102 3.55 -73.01 3.58
N GLY A 103 4.00 -72.48 2.43
CA GLY A 103 3.78 -73.07 1.11
C GLY A 103 4.29 -72.18 -0.04
N ARG A 104 5.58 -72.26 -0.39
CA ARG A 104 6.15 -71.78 -1.67
C ARG A 104 6.52 -73.01 -2.49
N TRP A 105 6.17 -73.03 -3.77
CA TRP A 105 6.86 -73.82 -4.79
C TRP A 105 7.25 -72.92 -5.95
N LEU A 106 8.50 -73.07 -6.37
CA LEU A 106 9.16 -72.42 -7.50
C LEU A 106 8.79 -73.14 -8.80
N ALA A 107 8.73 -72.42 -9.92
CA ALA A 107 9.24 -72.90 -11.19
C ALA A 107 9.41 -71.73 -12.17
N ALA A 108 10.61 -71.62 -12.74
CA ALA A 108 10.94 -70.74 -13.84
C ALA A 108 10.76 -71.49 -15.18
N GLY A 109 10.46 -70.74 -16.24
CA GLY A 109 10.78 -71.09 -17.62
C GLY A 109 9.64 -71.65 -18.47
N SER A 110 9.12 -70.84 -19.40
CA SER A 110 9.36 -71.01 -20.84
C SER A 110 8.39 -70.16 -21.67
N VAL A 111 8.97 -69.49 -22.66
CA VAL A 111 8.38 -68.71 -23.74
C VAL A 111 7.54 -69.64 -24.64
N VAL A 112 6.29 -69.27 -24.96
CA VAL A 112 5.60 -69.31 -26.27
C VAL A 112 4.16 -68.85 -26.05
N GLY A 113 3.75 -67.75 -26.69
CA GLY A 113 2.38 -67.23 -26.62
C GLY A 113 2.25 -65.78 -27.07
N VAL A 114 2.85 -65.41 -28.20
CA VAL A 114 2.43 -64.23 -28.96
C VAL A 114 1.06 -64.56 -29.56
N MET A 115 0.17 -63.55 -29.63
CA MET A 115 -1.18 -63.54 -30.24
C MET A 115 -2.35 -63.72 -29.25
N ALA A 116 -2.69 -62.66 -28.51
CA ALA A 116 -4.07 -62.18 -28.24
C ALA A 116 -4.12 -61.31 -26.97
N SER A 117 -3.49 -60.13 -26.96
CA SER A 117 -3.71 -59.09 -25.93
C SER A 117 -3.30 -57.71 -26.44
N PHE A 118 -3.87 -57.29 -27.58
CA PHE A 118 -3.99 -55.87 -27.92
C PHE A 118 -5.46 -55.49 -27.76
N LEU A 119 -5.95 -55.56 -26.51
CA LEU A 119 -7.16 -54.84 -26.14
C LEU A 119 -6.72 -53.41 -25.83
N MET A 120 -6.90 -52.58 -26.86
CA MET A 120 -6.83 -51.12 -26.85
C MET A 120 -7.42 -50.60 -25.53
N SER A 121 -6.55 -50.18 -24.60
CA SER A 121 -6.94 -49.18 -23.61
C SER A 121 -7.04 -47.87 -24.39
N ALA A 122 -8.18 -47.66 -25.05
CA ALA A 122 -8.57 -46.34 -25.48
C ALA A 122 -8.74 -45.52 -24.20
N VAL A 123 -7.67 -44.85 -23.79
CA VAL A 123 -7.76 -43.71 -22.88
C VAL A 123 -8.63 -42.73 -23.64
N PHE A 124 -9.92 -42.69 -23.32
CA PHE A 124 -10.75 -41.55 -23.69
C PHE A 124 -10.07 -40.35 -23.03
N ALA A 125 -9.32 -39.59 -23.81
CA ALA A 125 -8.93 -38.26 -23.41
C ALA A 125 -10.24 -37.53 -23.15
N VAL A 126 -10.56 -37.32 -21.87
CA VAL A 126 -11.60 -36.36 -21.50
C VAL A 126 -11.18 -35.07 -22.21
N PRO A 127 -12.00 -34.51 -23.11
CA PRO A 127 -11.64 -33.26 -23.75
C PRO A 127 -11.33 -32.29 -22.61
N ALA A 128 -10.13 -31.70 -22.63
CA ALA A 128 -9.79 -30.65 -21.70
C ALA A 128 -10.86 -29.57 -21.92
N GLN A 129 -11.75 -29.40 -20.92
CA GLN A 129 -12.71 -28.32 -20.92
C GLN A 129 -11.89 -27.05 -21.08
N ALA A 130 -12.12 -26.30 -22.16
CA ALA A 130 -11.49 -25.00 -22.33
C ALA A 130 -11.80 -24.18 -21.08
N ALA A 131 -10.78 -23.55 -20.50
CA ALA A 131 -10.98 -22.70 -19.34
C ALA A 131 -12.05 -21.64 -19.66
N ASP A 132 -12.88 -21.33 -18.67
CA ASP A 132 -13.85 -20.25 -18.84
C ASP A 132 -13.12 -18.95 -19.18
N PRO A 133 -13.69 -18.08 -20.03
CA PRO A 133 -13.09 -16.80 -20.34
C PRO A 133 -12.79 -16.01 -19.06
N PRO A 134 -11.64 -15.29 -18.99
CA PRO A 134 -11.27 -14.57 -17.78
C PRO A 134 -12.33 -13.53 -17.41
N ALA A 135 -12.64 -13.46 -16.12
CA ALA A 135 -13.36 -12.33 -15.56
C ALA A 135 -12.43 -11.12 -15.51
N VAL A 136 -12.92 -9.94 -15.89
CA VAL A 136 -12.17 -8.68 -15.82
C VAL A 136 -12.95 -7.70 -14.96
N SER A 137 -12.34 -7.21 -13.89
CA SER A 137 -12.89 -6.14 -13.07
C SER A 137 -12.13 -4.86 -13.31
N LEU A 138 -12.84 -3.82 -13.73
CA LEU A 138 -12.31 -2.47 -13.82
C LEU A 138 -12.58 -1.76 -12.50
N THR A 139 -11.52 -1.42 -11.79
CA THR A 139 -11.58 -0.87 -10.43
C THR A 139 -11.02 0.54 -10.39
N PHE A 140 -11.66 1.42 -9.62
CA PHE A 140 -11.34 2.83 -9.49
C PHE A 140 -11.19 3.18 -8.01
N ASP A 141 -10.03 3.69 -7.63
CA ASP A 141 -9.69 3.95 -6.22
C ASP A 141 -9.82 5.45 -5.91
N ASP A 142 -9.91 5.83 -4.63
CA ASP A 142 -9.95 7.22 -4.12
C ASP A 142 -11.19 8.08 -4.37
N ALA A 143 -12.14 7.61 -5.18
CA ALA A 143 -13.36 8.34 -5.50
C ALA A 143 -13.12 9.74 -6.12
N ASN A 144 -12.08 9.90 -6.93
CA ASN A 144 -11.76 11.14 -7.63
C ASN A 144 -12.93 11.60 -8.52
N GLY A 145 -13.15 12.91 -8.61
CA GLY A 145 -14.28 13.47 -9.38
C GLY A 145 -14.20 13.19 -10.88
N ASP A 146 -12.99 13.05 -11.43
CA ASP A 146 -12.76 12.72 -12.85
C ASP A 146 -13.28 11.32 -13.25
N GLN A 147 -13.44 10.42 -12.27
CA GLN A 147 -13.92 9.05 -12.50
C GLN A 147 -15.37 9.01 -12.99
N MET A 148 -16.13 10.10 -12.82
CA MET A 148 -17.47 10.20 -13.40
C MET A 148 -17.44 10.18 -14.93
N ALA A 149 -16.40 10.75 -15.56
CA ALA A 149 -16.22 10.66 -17.00
C ALA A 149 -15.84 9.23 -17.42
N ALA A 150 -14.98 8.56 -16.65
CA ALA A 150 -14.63 7.15 -16.88
C ALA A 150 -15.87 6.25 -16.79
N ALA A 151 -16.72 6.45 -15.79
CA ALA A 151 -17.97 5.71 -15.64
C ALA A 151 -18.94 5.93 -16.82
N GLN A 152 -18.99 7.13 -17.40
CA GLN A 152 -19.78 7.40 -18.60
C GLN A 152 -19.28 6.59 -19.81
N ILE A 153 -17.95 6.48 -19.98
CA ILE A 153 -17.32 5.68 -21.04
C ILE A 153 -17.67 4.19 -20.86
N LEU A 154 -17.59 3.66 -19.63
CA LEU A 154 -18.02 2.28 -19.33
C LEU A 154 -19.49 2.05 -19.67
N ASN A 155 -20.36 2.96 -19.22
CA ASN A 155 -21.80 2.86 -19.45
C ASN A 155 -22.13 2.88 -20.94
N ALA A 156 -21.46 3.71 -21.74
CA ALA A 156 -21.63 3.77 -23.19
C ALA A 156 -21.23 2.45 -23.89
N ALA A 157 -20.28 1.71 -23.31
CA ALA A 157 -19.85 0.40 -23.78
C ALA A 157 -20.65 -0.77 -23.16
N GLY A 158 -21.66 -0.49 -22.32
CA GLY A 158 -22.44 -1.51 -21.62
C GLY A 158 -21.67 -2.25 -20.53
N LEU A 159 -20.55 -1.70 -20.06
CA LEU A 159 -19.69 -2.27 -19.02
C LEU A 159 -19.98 -1.60 -17.66
N LYS A 160 -19.50 -2.24 -16.59
CA LYS A 160 -19.61 -1.76 -15.20
C LYS A 160 -18.26 -1.87 -14.49
N GLY A 161 -18.05 -1.00 -13.52
CA GLY A 161 -16.84 -0.93 -12.70
C GLY A 161 -17.12 -1.02 -11.20
N THR A 162 -16.05 -1.13 -10.43
CA THR A 162 -16.05 -1.09 -8.96
C THR A 162 -15.31 0.15 -8.49
N PHE A 163 -15.92 0.96 -7.65
CA PHE A 163 -15.36 2.22 -7.17
C PHE A 163 -15.05 2.08 -5.67
N PHE A 164 -13.79 1.85 -5.32
CA PHE A 164 -13.30 1.77 -3.95
C PHE A 164 -13.20 3.19 -3.39
N THR A 165 -14.09 3.50 -2.45
CA THR A 165 -14.40 4.88 -2.07
C THR A 165 -14.01 5.12 -0.62
N PRO A 166 -13.05 6.02 -0.35
CA PRO A 166 -12.83 6.48 1.01
C PRO A 166 -14.02 7.33 1.47
N SER A 167 -14.75 6.89 2.50
CA SER A 167 -15.99 7.57 2.92
C SER A 167 -15.79 9.03 3.33
N GLY A 168 -14.61 9.37 3.83
CA GLY A 168 -14.26 10.74 4.22
C GLY A 168 -14.00 11.68 3.04
N PHE A 169 -13.78 11.15 1.84
CA PHE A 169 -13.52 11.95 0.62
C PHE A 169 -14.81 12.30 -0.13
N LEU A 170 -15.88 11.52 0.04
CA LEU A 170 -17.17 11.85 -0.57
C LEU A 170 -17.64 13.26 -0.17
N ASP A 171 -18.16 13.98 -1.16
CA ASP A 171 -18.65 15.36 -1.04
C ASP A 171 -17.54 16.42 -0.77
N ALA A 172 -16.26 16.02 -0.68
CA ALA A 172 -15.15 16.96 -0.64
C ALA A 172 -14.86 17.55 -2.03
N THR A 173 -14.29 18.75 -2.06
CA THR A 173 -13.90 19.42 -3.31
C THR A 173 -12.92 18.56 -4.10
N GLY A 174 -13.22 18.30 -5.37
CA GLY A 174 -12.37 17.48 -6.26
C GLY A 174 -12.74 15.99 -6.28
N TYR A 175 -13.59 15.53 -5.38
CA TYR A 175 -14.02 14.13 -5.27
C TYR A 175 -15.48 13.94 -5.71
N MET A 176 -15.88 12.69 -5.86
CA MET A 176 -17.27 12.33 -6.13
C MET A 176 -18.19 12.78 -4.98
N THR A 177 -19.37 13.26 -5.35
CA THR A 177 -20.46 13.48 -4.39
C THR A 177 -21.15 12.16 -4.04
N THR A 178 -21.77 12.09 -2.86
CA THR A 178 -22.60 10.94 -2.46
C THR A 178 -23.71 10.68 -3.49
N ALA A 179 -24.29 11.73 -4.07
CA ALA A 179 -25.33 11.60 -5.10
C ALA A 179 -24.79 10.97 -6.40
N GLN A 180 -23.59 11.34 -6.83
CA GLN A 180 -22.93 10.73 -7.98
C GLN A 180 -22.64 9.25 -7.74
N ALA A 181 -22.08 8.90 -6.57
CA ALA A 181 -21.81 7.50 -6.20
C ALA A 181 -23.11 6.66 -6.12
N LEU A 182 -24.21 7.22 -5.60
CA LEU A 182 -25.51 6.53 -5.59
C LEU A 182 -26.04 6.30 -7.01
N ALA A 183 -25.84 7.26 -7.92
CA ALA A 183 -26.18 7.10 -9.32
C ALA A 183 -25.35 6.00 -10.01
N LEU A 184 -24.05 5.88 -9.68
CA LEU A 184 -23.20 4.78 -10.14
C LEU A 184 -23.74 3.42 -9.68
N GLN A 185 -24.07 3.29 -8.39
CA GLN A 185 -24.66 2.07 -7.83
C GLN A 185 -26.00 1.73 -8.51
N ALA A 186 -26.88 2.72 -8.69
CA ALA A 186 -28.16 2.52 -9.37
C ALA A 186 -28.00 2.11 -10.85
N ALA A 187 -26.90 2.52 -11.49
CA ALA A 187 -26.53 2.10 -12.83
C ALA A 187 -25.87 0.71 -12.89
N GLY A 188 -25.72 0.01 -11.76
CA GLY A 188 -25.17 -1.35 -11.67
C GLY A 188 -23.66 -1.41 -11.46
N ASN A 189 -23.01 -0.29 -11.13
CA ASN A 189 -21.61 -0.30 -10.64
C ASN A 189 -21.58 -0.68 -9.16
N GLU A 190 -20.41 -1.09 -8.69
CA GLU A 190 -20.19 -1.39 -7.28
C GLU A 190 -19.51 -0.21 -6.57
N ILE A 191 -19.90 0.06 -5.33
CA ILE A 191 -19.19 0.97 -4.41
C ILE A 191 -18.57 0.11 -3.30
N GLY A 192 -17.24 0.06 -3.26
CA GLY A 192 -16.45 -0.68 -2.27
C GLY A 192 -15.86 0.24 -1.20
N GLY A 193 -15.37 -0.34 -0.11
CA GLY A 193 -14.70 0.40 0.97
C GLY A 193 -13.21 0.63 0.68
N HIS A 194 -12.67 1.74 1.17
CA HIS A 194 -11.27 2.12 0.95
C HIS A 194 -10.69 2.96 2.11
N THR A 195 -11.14 2.67 3.34
CA THR A 195 -10.84 3.39 4.60
C THR A 195 -11.47 4.78 4.68
N VAL A 196 -11.46 5.43 5.85
CA VAL A 196 -12.09 6.75 5.97
C VAL A 196 -11.21 7.85 5.37
N THR A 197 -9.91 7.84 5.65
CA THR A 197 -8.98 8.93 5.30
C THR A 197 -7.78 8.49 4.45
N HIS A 198 -7.86 7.30 3.83
CA HIS A 198 -6.81 6.73 2.96
C HIS A 198 -5.39 6.64 3.56
N PRO A 199 -5.20 6.20 4.83
CA PRO A 199 -3.87 6.05 5.40
C PRO A 199 -3.21 4.69 5.07
N ASP A 200 -1.89 4.60 5.26
CA ASP A 200 -1.18 3.31 5.22
C ASP A 200 -1.49 2.49 6.49
N LEU A 201 -2.34 1.47 6.34
CA LEU A 201 -2.82 0.63 7.43
C LEU A 201 -1.70 -0.19 8.10
N ALA A 202 -0.57 -0.42 7.43
CA ALA A 202 0.54 -1.17 8.00
C ALA A 202 1.40 -0.34 8.99
N GLN A 203 1.19 0.97 9.05
CA GLN A 203 2.01 1.91 9.83
C GLN A 203 1.30 2.48 11.07
N MET A 204 0.16 1.93 11.46
CA MET A 204 -0.70 2.46 12.53
C MET A 204 -1.05 1.44 13.60
N GLY A 205 -1.58 1.93 14.73
CA GLY A 205 -2.04 1.09 15.83
C GLY A 205 -3.34 0.33 15.48
N PRO A 206 -3.58 -0.82 16.12
CA PRO A 206 -4.72 -1.70 15.78
C PRO A 206 -6.09 -1.03 15.93
N ASP A 207 -6.27 -0.18 16.94
CA ASP A 207 -7.52 0.56 17.12
C ASP A 207 -7.77 1.56 15.99
N GLU A 208 -6.70 2.16 15.44
CA GLU A 208 -6.81 3.08 14.32
C GLU A 208 -7.10 2.34 13.02
N VAL A 209 -6.44 1.20 12.77
CA VAL A 209 -6.82 0.29 11.66
C VAL A 209 -8.30 -0.03 11.73
N MET A 210 -8.79 -0.43 12.91
CA MET A 210 -10.19 -0.81 13.07
C MET A 210 -11.12 0.39 12.87
N ARG A 211 -10.78 1.60 13.36
CA ARG A 211 -11.56 2.81 13.05
C ARG A 211 -11.59 3.10 11.55
N GLN A 212 -10.45 3.01 10.88
CA GLN A 212 -10.32 3.32 9.45
C GLN A 212 -11.13 2.35 8.59
N VAL A 213 -11.08 1.05 8.88
CA VAL A 213 -11.73 0.02 8.06
C VAL A 213 -13.22 -0.13 8.41
N CYS A 214 -13.55 -0.27 9.70
CA CYS A 214 -14.93 -0.53 10.10
C CYS A 214 -15.81 0.72 9.95
N ASN A 215 -15.34 1.91 10.37
CA ASN A 215 -16.17 3.11 10.26
C ASN A 215 -16.36 3.53 8.81
N ASP A 216 -15.41 3.25 7.92
CA ASP A 216 -15.60 3.48 6.49
C ASP A 216 -16.80 2.72 5.95
N ARG A 217 -16.86 1.42 6.25
CA ARG A 217 -17.99 0.57 5.86
C ARG A 217 -19.30 1.04 6.49
N VAL A 218 -19.29 1.44 7.76
CA VAL A 218 -20.47 2.01 8.45
C VAL A 218 -20.94 3.28 7.75
N ASN A 219 -20.03 4.21 7.46
CA ASN A 219 -20.33 5.49 6.82
C ASN A 219 -20.95 5.28 5.44
N LEU A 220 -20.35 4.43 4.61
CA LEU A 220 -20.86 4.11 3.28
C LEU A 220 -22.22 3.40 3.36
N THR A 221 -22.38 2.43 4.25
CA THR A 221 -23.65 1.72 4.44
C THR A 221 -24.76 2.68 4.89
N ALA A 222 -24.44 3.61 5.80
CA ALA A 222 -25.38 4.63 6.26
C ALA A 222 -25.81 5.61 5.15
N LYS A 223 -24.97 5.81 4.13
CA LYS A 223 -25.30 6.58 2.91
C LYS A 223 -26.13 5.79 1.90
N GLY A 224 -26.43 4.51 2.16
CA GLY A 224 -27.26 3.64 1.30
C GLY A 224 -26.48 2.76 0.32
N PHE A 225 -25.16 2.64 0.49
CA PHE A 225 -24.34 1.76 -0.34
C PHE A 225 -24.39 0.31 0.14
N ARG A 226 -24.35 -0.62 -0.82
CA ARG A 226 -24.14 -2.05 -0.57
C ARG A 226 -22.64 -2.34 -0.60
N VAL A 227 -21.99 -2.31 0.56
CA VAL A 227 -20.53 -2.45 0.66
C VAL A 227 -20.12 -3.87 1.06
N THR A 228 -19.56 -4.61 0.11
CA THR A 228 -19.09 -6.00 0.27
C THR A 228 -17.59 -6.15 0.01
N SER A 229 -17.00 -5.36 -0.89
CA SER A 229 -15.57 -5.45 -1.24
C SER A 229 -14.75 -4.30 -0.64
N PHE A 230 -13.46 -4.55 -0.40
CA PHE A 230 -12.48 -3.57 0.09
C PHE A 230 -11.26 -3.50 -0.83
N ALA A 231 -10.54 -2.38 -0.84
CA ALA A 231 -9.18 -2.30 -1.39
C ALA A 231 -8.24 -1.70 -0.34
N TYR A 232 -7.04 -2.27 -0.19
CA TYR A 232 -6.04 -1.74 0.74
C TYR A 232 -5.36 -0.51 0.13
N PRO A 233 -5.35 0.66 0.81
CA PRO A 233 -4.52 1.79 0.41
C PRO A 233 -3.07 1.35 0.20
N PHE A 234 -2.48 1.73 -0.94
CA PHE A 234 -1.10 1.40 -1.33
C PHE A 234 -0.79 -0.11 -1.42
N ALA A 235 -1.81 -0.97 -1.40
CA ALA A 235 -1.68 -2.41 -1.18
C ALA A 235 -0.81 -2.77 0.06
N SER A 236 -0.76 -1.87 1.05
CA SER A 236 0.08 -2.02 2.23
C SER A 236 -0.72 -2.61 3.39
N LEU A 237 -0.32 -3.79 3.86
CA LEU A 237 -1.02 -4.51 4.90
C LEU A 237 -0.12 -5.40 5.75
N THR A 238 -0.67 -5.85 6.86
CA THR A 238 -0.15 -6.93 7.70
C THR A 238 -1.25 -7.99 7.90
N PRO A 239 -0.93 -9.21 8.36
CA PRO A 239 -1.96 -10.20 8.68
C PRO A 239 -3.02 -9.71 9.68
N ALA A 240 -2.66 -8.77 10.57
CA ALA A 240 -3.63 -8.17 11.49
C ALA A 240 -4.59 -7.19 10.78
N VAL A 241 -4.11 -6.47 9.76
CA VAL A 241 -4.92 -5.58 8.92
C VAL A 241 -5.91 -6.41 8.10
N GLU A 242 -5.44 -7.49 7.48
CA GLU A 242 -6.28 -8.42 6.73
C GLU A 242 -7.39 -9.02 7.60
N GLN A 243 -7.03 -9.50 8.80
CA GLN A 243 -8.00 -10.00 9.78
C GLN A 243 -9.00 -8.91 10.19
N THR A 244 -8.57 -7.65 10.29
CA THR A 244 -9.48 -6.53 10.60
C THR A 244 -10.49 -6.30 9.48
N VAL A 245 -10.09 -6.37 8.20
CA VAL A 245 -11.01 -6.25 7.06
C VAL A 245 -12.08 -7.35 7.09
N LYS A 246 -11.67 -8.58 7.40
CA LYS A 246 -12.59 -9.69 7.62
C LYS A 246 -13.56 -9.43 8.78
N ASP A 247 -13.05 -8.99 9.92
CA ASP A 247 -13.85 -8.75 11.12
C ASP A 247 -14.80 -7.56 10.97
N CYS A 248 -14.47 -6.58 10.11
CA CYS A 248 -15.37 -5.47 9.74
C CYS A 248 -16.49 -5.89 8.76
N GLY A 249 -16.51 -7.15 8.32
CA GLY A 249 -17.61 -7.74 7.55
C GLY A 249 -17.53 -7.52 6.04
N PHE A 250 -16.33 -7.34 5.49
CA PHE A 250 -16.10 -7.40 4.04
C PHE A 250 -15.99 -8.86 3.57
N ASN A 251 -16.45 -9.11 2.34
CA ASN A 251 -16.40 -10.42 1.69
C ASN A 251 -15.07 -10.64 0.96
N SER A 252 -14.41 -9.56 0.53
CA SER A 252 -13.11 -9.61 -0.11
C SER A 252 -12.30 -8.33 0.10
N ALA A 253 -11.00 -8.42 -0.18
CA ALA A 253 -10.11 -7.28 -0.17
C ALA A 253 -9.01 -7.39 -1.24
N ARG A 254 -8.81 -6.32 -2.01
CA ARG A 254 -7.89 -6.27 -3.15
C ARG A 254 -6.49 -5.78 -2.76
N GLY A 255 -5.45 -6.56 -3.12
CA GLY A 255 -4.04 -6.13 -3.15
C GLY A 255 -3.64 -5.51 -4.51
N LEU A 256 -2.34 -5.44 -4.80
CA LEU A 256 -1.76 -4.99 -6.08
C LEU A 256 -0.36 -5.61 -6.30
N GLY A 257 0.05 -5.77 -7.57
CA GLY A 257 1.41 -6.18 -7.94
C GLY A 257 1.72 -7.68 -7.78
N ASP A 258 0.69 -8.51 -7.60
CA ASP A 258 0.80 -9.95 -7.41
C ASP A 258 0.56 -10.76 -8.70
N LEU A 259 0.19 -10.08 -9.79
CA LEU A 259 0.06 -10.65 -11.14
C LEU A 259 1.07 -10.01 -12.11
N GLU A 260 1.45 -10.77 -13.13
CA GLU A 260 2.38 -10.30 -14.16
C GLU A 260 1.76 -9.13 -14.94
N SER A 261 2.53 -8.06 -15.07
CA SER A 261 2.16 -6.82 -15.75
C SER A 261 3.33 -6.31 -16.60
N LYS A 262 3.25 -5.09 -17.13
CA LYS A 262 4.38 -4.44 -17.81
C LYS A 262 5.54 -4.09 -16.85
N VAL A 263 5.31 -4.11 -15.53
CA VAL A 263 6.30 -3.74 -14.54
C VAL A 263 7.36 -4.83 -14.45
N PRO A 264 8.66 -4.54 -14.69
CA PRO A 264 9.69 -5.58 -14.74
C PRO A 264 9.80 -6.47 -13.49
N GLY A 265 9.39 -5.94 -12.32
CA GLY A 265 9.38 -6.65 -11.05
C GLY A 265 8.40 -7.82 -10.95
N THR A 266 7.39 -7.88 -11.83
CA THR A 266 6.31 -8.88 -11.82
C THR A 266 6.48 -9.98 -12.87
N ALA A 267 7.56 -9.95 -13.65
CA ALA A 267 7.85 -10.97 -14.65
C ALA A 267 7.95 -12.38 -14.04
N GLY A 268 7.21 -13.33 -14.61
CA GLY A 268 7.10 -14.72 -14.17
C GLY A 268 6.01 -14.98 -13.13
N LEU A 269 5.22 -13.98 -12.75
CA LEU A 269 3.99 -14.17 -11.97
C LEU A 269 2.86 -14.72 -12.84
N GLY A 270 1.74 -15.10 -12.21
CA GLY A 270 0.55 -15.53 -12.94
C GLY A 270 -0.14 -14.35 -13.63
N PHE A 271 -0.89 -14.60 -14.70
CA PHE A 271 -1.64 -13.55 -15.40
C PHE A 271 -3.02 -13.26 -14.81
N ALA A 272 -3.52 -14.15 -13.93
CA ALA A 272 -4.86 -14.05 -13.37
C ALA A 272 -4.93 -14.68 -11.98
N GLU A 273 -5.79 -14.12 -11.13
CA GLU A 273 -6.25 -14.72 -9.89
C GLU A 273 -7.20 -15.91 -10.19
N THR A 274 -7.20 -16.88 -9.29
CA THR A 274 -8.13 -18.00 -9.31
C THR A 274 -9.56 -17.57 -8.95
N VAL A 275 -10.57 -18.25 -9.49
CA VAL A 275 -11.97 -18.06 -9.09
C VAL A 275 -12.52 -19.41 -8.62
N PRO A 276 -12.81 -19.59 -7.31
CA PRO A 276 -12.63 -18.62 -6.22
C PRO A 276 -11.14 -18.34 -5.89
N PRO A 277 -10.81 -17.16 -5.34
CA PRO A 277 -9.44 -16.85 -4.88
C PRO A 277 -8.98 -17.79 -3.77
N ALA A 278 -7.66 -18.00 -3.67
CA ALA A 278 -7.07 -18.75 -2.56
C ALA A 278 -7.29 -18.05 -1.21
N ASP A 279 -7.24 -16.72 -1.21
CA ASP A 279 -7.57 -15.87 -0.08
C ASP A 279 -8.47 -14.71 -0.55
N PRO A 280 -9.77 -14.70 -0.19
CA PRO A 280 -10.66 -13.63 -0.62
C PRO A 280 -10.32 -12.30 0.06
N TRP A 281 -9.64 -12.27 1.20
CA TRP A 281 -9.22 -11.02 1.87
C TRP A 281 -7.81 -10.57 1.45
N LEU A 282 -7.21 -11.24 0.48
CA LEU A 282 -5.99 -10.79 -0.20
C LEU A 282 -6.00 -11.29 -1.64
N THR A 283 -6.90 -10.74 -2.45
CA THR A 283 -7.02 -11.14 -3.86
C THR A 283 -5.88 -10.52 -4.67
N MET A 284 -5.28 -11.30 -5.56
CA MET A 284 -4.21 -10.84 -6.45
C MET A 284 -4.75 -9.90 -7.55
N ALA A 285 -3.94 -8.91 -7.89
CA ALA A 285 -4.16 -7.98 -8.99
C ALA A 285 -2.81 -7.60 -9.64
N PRO A 286 -2.79 -7.14 -10.90
CA PRO A 286 -1.61 -6.52 -11.49
C PRO A 286 -1.25 -5.22 -10.75
N ASP A 287 -0.11 -4.61 -11.10
CA ASP A 287 0.21 -3.25 -10.66
C ASP A 287 -0.86 -2.25 -11.13
N GLU A 288 -0.96 -1.13 -10.42
CA GLU A 288 -1.83 -0.01 -10.79
C GLU A 288 -1.45 0.59 -12.15
N VAL A 289 -2.46 1.07 -12.86
CA VAL A 289 -2.27 1.74 -14.15
C VAL A 289 -1.75 3.15 -13.92
N ASP A 290 -0.62 3.46 -14.54
CA ASP A 290 0.08 4.74 -14.46
C ASP A 290 0.15 5.44 -15.84
N ASN A 291 0.69 6.66 -15.87
CA ASN A 291 0.76 7.50 -17.06
C ASN A 291 1.70 7.00 -18.19
N THR A 292 2.44 5.92 -17.95
CA THR A 292 3.30 5.24 -18.92
C THR A 292 2.63 4.03 -19.57
N TRP A 293 1.41 3.66 -19.15
CA TRP A 293 0.70 2.51 -19.70
C TRP A 293 0.14 2.81 -21.10
N THR A 294 0.41 1.90 -22.03
CA THR A 294 -0.12 1.96 -23.38
C THR A 294 -1.40 1.13 -23.51
N LEU A 295 -2.14 1.33 -24.61
CA LEU A 295 -3.27 0.47 -24.96
C LEU A 295 -2.86 -1.01 -25.02
N LEU A 296 -1.69 -1.31 -25.58
CA LEU A 296 -1.20 -2.68 -25.72
C LEU A 296 -0.92 -3.30 -24.35
N ASP A 297 -0.36 -2.53 -23.39
CA ASP A 297 -0.12 -3.03 -22.03
C ASP A 297 -1.43 -3.44 -21.34
N LEU A 298 -2.47 -2.61 -21.45
CA LEU A 298 -3.80 -2.92 -20.90
C LEU A 298 -4.44 -4.13 -21.60
N GLN A 299 -4.30 -4.24 -22.93
CA GLN A 299 -4.78 -5.39 -23.68
C GLN A 299 -4.07 -6.68 -23.23
N ASN A 300 -2.75 -6.62 -23.02
CA ASN A 300 -1.94 -7.76 -22.61
C ASN A 300 -2.35 -8.33 -21.25
N LEU A 301 -2.77 -7.49 -20.29
CA LEU A 301 -3.32 -7.99 -19.01
C LEU A 301 -4.49 -8.96 -19.22
N VAL A 302 -5.35 -8.68 -20.20
CA VAL A 302 -6.53 -9.49 -20.50
C VAL A 302 -6.17 -10.67 -21.41
N THR A 303 -5.45 -10.43 -22.51
CA THR A 303 -5.15 -11.48 -23.49
C THR A 303 -4.26 -12.58 -22.94
N ASN A 304 -3.31 -12.26 -22.05
CA ASN A 304 -2.45 -13.27 -21.43
C ASN A 304 -3.21 -14.18 -20.45
N ALA A 305 -4.32 -13.71 -19.87
CA ALA A 305 -5.19 -14.52 -19.03
C ALA A 305 -6.12 -15.45 -19.84
N GLN A 306 -6.42 -15.14 -21.11
CA GLN A 306 -7.39 -15.89 -21.92
C GLN A 306 -7.16 -17.40 -22.01
N PRO A 307 -5.92 -17.91 -22.19
CA PRO A 307 -5.69 -19.36 -22.27
C PRO A 307 -6.00 -20.12 -20.97
N GLY A 308 -5.86 -19.45 -19.82
CA GLY A 308 -6.03 -20.04 -18.48
C GLY A 308 -7.32 -19.66 -17.78
N GLY A 309 -8.04 -18.64 -18.26
CA GLY A 309 -9.19 -18.06 -17.57
C GLY A 309 -8.77 -17.31 -16.30
N GLY A 310 -9.60 -17.40 -15.25
CA GLY A 310 -9.36 -16.76 -13.96
C GLY A 310 -9.92 -15.34 -13.91
N TRP A 311 -9.31 -14.49 -13.10
CA TRP A 311 -9.77 -13.13 -12.81
C TRP A 311 -8.66 -12.10 -12.84
N VAL A 312 -8.88 -11.00 -13.55
CA VAL A 312 -7.95 -9.88 -13.67
C VAL A 312 -8.63 -8.62 -13.15
N GLN A 313 -8.03 -8.00 -12.13
CA GLN A 313 -8.53 -6.76 -11.51
C GLN A 313 -7.64 -5.60 -11.92
N ILE A 314 -8.11 -4.72 -12.80
CA ILE A 314 -7.32 -3.59 -13.33
C ILE A 314 -7.66 -2.33 -12.53
N THR A 315 -6.65 -1.64 -12.01
CA THR A 315 -6.81 -0.51 -11.08
C THR A 315 -6.47 0.82 -11.73
N PHE A 316 -7.39 1.77 -11.64
CA PHE A 316 -7.25 3.15 -12.12
C PHE A 316 -7.45 4.13 -10.97
N HIS A 317 -6.72 5.25 -10.97
CA HIS A 317 -6.93 6.33 -10.00
C HIS A 317 -7.50 7.59 -10.68
N HIS A 318 -6.87 7.99 -11.80
CA HIS A 318 -7.24 9.18 -12.56
C HIS A 318 -7.36 8.88 -14.05
N ILE A 319 -8.35 9.49 -14.71
CA ILE A 319 -8.57 9.39 -16.16
C ILE A 319 -8.62 10.80 -16.73
N GLY A 320 -7.60 11.19 -17.51
CA GLY A 320 -7.48 12.57 -17.96
C GLY A 320 -6.30 12.84 -18.87
N THR A 321 -5.83 14.08 -18.93
CA THR A 321 -4.66 14.46 -19.76
C THR A 321 -3.32 14.17 -19.08
N GLY A 322 -3.35 13.58 -17.88
CA GLY A 322 -2.14 13.28 -17.12
C GLY A 322 -1.52 14.46 -16.42
N VAL A 323 -2.25 15.58 -16.24
CA VAL A 323 -1.75 16.79 -15.59
C VAL A 323 -2.77 17.24 -14.55
N ASP A 324 -2.32 17.40 -13.30
CA ASP A 324 -3.14 18.01 -12.26
C ASP A 324 -3.45 19.47 -12.66
N PRO A 325 -4.74 19.85 -12.79
CA PRO A 325 -5.14 21.16 -13.27
C PRO A 325 -4.76 22.31 -12.32
N THR A 326 -4.42 22.00 -11.07
CA THR A 326 -4.03 22.98 -10.05
C THR A 326 -2.51 23.16 -9.93
N SER A 327 -1.73 22.08 -10.09
CA SER A 327 -0.27 22.13 -9.96
C SER A 327 0.47 22.15 -11.29
N ASN A 328 -0.20 21.82 -12.40
CA ASN A 328 0.37 21.61 -13.74
C ASN A 328 1.51 20.56 -13.75
N ILE A 329 1.54 19.67 -12.75
CA ILE A 329 2.47 18.55 -12.65
C ILE A 329 1.80 17.33 -13.29
N ALA A 330 2.59 16.55 -14.03
CA ALA A 330 2.10 15.30 -14.58
C ALA A 330 1.80 14.34 -13.44
N ASP A 331 0.53 13.94 -13.28
CA ASP A 331 0.17 12.96 -12.27
C ASP A 331 0.63 11.57 -12.72
N PRO A 332 1.50 10.89 -11.93
CA PRO A 332 1.98 9.56 -12.27
C PRO A 332 0.84 8.54 -12.40
N LEU A 333 -0.28 8.69 -11.70
CA LEU A 333 -1.36 7.69 -11.67
C LEU A 333 -2.49 7.93 -12.70
N THR A 334 -2.32 8.91 -13.57
CA THR A 334 -3.33 9.21 -14.60
C THR A 334 -3.11 8.41 -15.87
N VAL A 335 -4.11 7.65 -16.30
CA VAL A 335 -4.18 7.10 -17.67
C VAL A 335 -4.85 8.11 -18.61
N SER A 336 -4.40 8.17 -19.87
CA SER A 336 -5.01 9.09 -20.83
C SER A 336 -6.45 8.69 -21.17
N THR A 337 -7.34 9.68 -21.30
CA THR A 337 -8.74 9.43 -21.70
C THR A 337 -8.84 8.66 -23.02
N ASP A 338 -7.94 8.91 -23.96
CA ASP A 338 -7.90 8.23 -25.26
C ASP A 338 -7.52 6.75 -25.12
N VAL A 339 -6.45 6.44 -24.38
CA VAL A 339 -6.02 5.06 -24.11
C VAL A 339 -7.11 4.31 -23.37
N TYR A 340 -7.68 4.92 -22.33
CA TYR A 340 -8.77 4.34 -21.55
C TYR A 340 -10.01 4.06 -22.43
N THR A 341 -10.43 5.02 -23.26
CA THR A 341 -11.58 4.85 -24.15
C THR A 341 -11.36 3.73 -25.16
N GLN A 342 -10.19 3.70 -25.80
CA GLN A 342 -9.84 2.65 -26.77
C GLN A 342 -9.80 1.27 -26.09
N PHE A 343 -9.27 1.19 -24.87
CA PHE A 343 -9.24 -0.05 -24.10
C PHE A 343 -10.65 -0.54 -23.74
N VAL A 344 -11.53 0.35 -23.26
CA VAL A 344 -12.92 0.02 -22.93
C VAL A 344 -13.69 -0.48 -24.16
N GLN A 345 -13.54 0.18 -25.31
CA GLN A 345 -14.16 -0.26 -26.56
C GLN A 345 -13.65 -1.63 -27.00
N TRP A 346 -12.33 -1.84 -26.91
CA TRP A 346 -11.73 -3.14 -27.21
C TRP A 346 -12.21 -4.24 -26.26
N LEU A 347 -12.30 -3.95 -24.95
CA LEU A 347 -12.74 -4.91 -23.95
C LEU A 347 -14.22 -5.29 -24.13
N ALA A 348 -15.07 -4.34 -24.51
CA ALA A 348 -16.46 -4.61 -24.87
C ALA A 348 -16.57 -5.54 -26.10
N ALA A 349 -15.66 -5.41 -27.06
CA ALA A 349 -15.56 -6.34 -28.19
C ALA A 349 -15.07 -7.74 -27.76
N GLN A 350 -14.10 -7.83 -26.84
CA GLN A 350 -13.69 -9.12 -26.24
C GLN A 350 -14.85 -9.80 -25.52
N GLN A 351 -15.65 -9.04 -24.76
CA GLN A 351 -16.85 -9.56 -24.10
C GLN A 351 -17.89 -10.06 -25.10
N SER A 352 -18.16 -9.29 -26.16
CA SER A 352 -19.12 -9.67 -27.21
C SER A 352 -18.68 -10.92 -27.99
N ALA A 353 -17.37 -11.15 -28.09
CA ALA A 353 -16.78 -12.34 -28.69
C ALA A 353 -16.71 -13.55 -27.74
N GLY A 354 -17.12 -13.41 -26.47
CA GLY A 354 -17.02 -14.46 -25.46
C GLY A 354 -15.57 -14.77 -25.04
N LEU A 355 -14.65 -13.82 -25.22
CA LEU A 355 -13.22 -13.98 -24.93
C LEU A 355 -12.81 -13.38 -23.56
N ALA A 356 -13.71 -12.65 -22.90
CA ALA A 356 -13.60 -12.19 -21.53
C ALA A 356 -15.01 -11.89 -21.00
N THR A 357 -15.18 -11.75 -19.69
CA THR A 357 -16.43 -11.23 -19.11
C THR A 357 -16.12 -10.11 -18.13
N VAL A 358 -16.70 -8.93 -18.34
CA VAL A 358 -16.52 -7.79 -17.44
C VAL A 358 -17.50 -7.91 -16.27
N LYS A 359 -16.97 -7.89 -15.06
CA LYS A 359 -17.72 -8.03 -13.81
C LYS A 359 -17.21 -7.07 -12.76
N THR A 360 -18.10 -6.54 -11.94
CA THR A 360 -17.72 -5.91 -10.66
C THR A 360 -17.08 -6.94 -9.73
N VAL A 361 -16.35 -6.49 -8.70
CA VAL A 361 -15.68 -7.38 -7.75
C VAL A 361 -16.72 -8.23 -7.01
N ASP A 362 -17.84 -7.64 -6.57
CA ASP A 362 -18.97 -8.33 -5.94
C ASP A 362 -19.63 -9.36 -6.87
N GLN A 363 -19.64 -9.14 -8.19
CA GLN A 363 -20.13 -10.14 -9.15
C GLN A 363 -19.20 -11.35 -9.33
N VAL A 364 -17.90 -11.21 -9.02
CA VAL A 364 -16.94 -12.32 -9.04
C VAL A 364 -16.92 -13.05 -7.71
N ILE A 365 -16.83 -12.31 -6.61
CA ILE A 365 -16.72 -12.85 -5.24
C ILE A 365 -18.07 -13.34 -4.71
N GLY A 366 -19.13 -12.55 -4.92
CA GLY A 366 -20.46 -12.79 -4.39
C GLY A 366 -20.54 -12.71 -2.85
N GLY A 367 -21.47 -13.50 -2.30
CA GLY A 367 -21.72 -13.53 -0.85
C GLY A 367 -22.78 -12.54 -0.39
N THR A 368 -23.29 -12.76 0.81
CA THR A 368 -24.30 -11.87 1.42
C THR A 368 -23.64 -10.61 1.96
N VAL A 369 -24.40 -9.52 2.00
CA VAL A 369 -23.98 -8.31 2.72
C VAL A 369 -24.02 -8.61 4.21
N GLN A 370 -22.87 -8.49 4.89
CA GLN A 370 -22.79 -8.68 6.34
C GLN A 370 -23.30 -7.44 7.08
N ALA A 371 -23.64 -7.58 8.35
CA ALA A 371 -23.93 -6.42 9.19
C ALA A 371 -22.69 -5.50 9.29
N ALA A 372 -22.89 -4.18 9.33
CA ALA A 372 -21.80 -3.23 9.57
C ALA A 372 -21.32 -3.34 11.02
N VAL A 373 -20.00 -3.36 11.21
CA VAL A 373 -19.34 -3.36 12.51
C VAL A 373 -18.77 -1.98 12.74
N SER A 374 -19.02 -1.38 13.91
CA SER A 374 -18.41 -0.11 14.28
C SER A 374 -16.99 -0.31 14.80
N GLY A 375 -16.08 0.57 14.40
CA GLY A 375 -14.75 0.63 15.00
C GLY A 375 -14.82 1.09 16.46
N PRO A 376 -13.68 1.03 17.18
CA PRO A 376 -13.63 1.49 18.55
C PRO A 376 -13.83 3.00 18.59
N ALA A 377 -14.51 3.51 19.62
CA ALA A 377 -14.72 4.94 19.78
C ALA A 377 -13.37 5.68 19.86
N ALA A 378 -13.30 6.88 19.28
CA ALA A 378 -12.16 7.77 19.49
C ALA A 378 -12.03 8.12 20.99
N PRO A 379 -10.83 8.39 21.51
CA PRO A 379 -10.65 8.82 22.88
C PRO A 379 -11.53 10.02 23.24
N ALA A 380 -12.08 10.07 24.44
CA ALA A 380 -12.84 11.24 24.88
C ALA A 380 -11.94 12.49 24.95
N PRO A 381 -12.47 13.71 24.65
CA PRO A 381 -11.72 14.95 24.81
C PRO A 381 -11.11 15.06 26.21
N GLN A 382 -9.82 15.35 26.26
CA GLN A 382 -9.11 15.65 27.50
C GLN A 382 -9.15 17.17 27.72
N THR A 383 -9.41 17.61 28.95
CA THR A 383 -9.50 19.05 29.30
C THR A 383 -8.32 19.53 30.15
N THR A 384 -7.32 18.67 30.39
CA THR A 384 -6.17 18.97 31.25
C THR A 384 -4.88 18.47 30.63
N GLY A 385 -3.79 19.22 30.81
CA GLY A 385 -2.46 18.87 30.30
C GLY A 385 -2.29 19.18 28.83
N ASN A 386 -1.12 18.80 28.29
CA ASN A 386 -0.84 18.92 26.86
C ASN A 386 -1.58 17.81 26.10
N LEU A 387 -2.38 18.21 25.11
CA LEU A 387 -3.24 17.29 24.37
C LEU A 387 -2.49 16.55 23.25
N PHE A 388 -1.29 16.99 22.87
CA PHE A 388 -0.50 16.30 21.86
C PHE A 388 0.24 15.09 22.40
N LYS A 389 0.36 14.08 21.54
CA LYS A 389 1.30 12.97 21.72
C LYS A 389 2.66 13.36 21.16
N ASN A 390 3.72 12.95 21.85
CA ASN A 390 5.11 13.24 21.46
C ASN A 390 5.35 14.73 21.14
N PRO A 391 4.97 15.68 22.03
CA PRO A 391 5.03 17.12 21.75
C PRO A 391 6.44 17.68 21.55
N SER A 392 7.46 17.02 22.13
CA SER A 392 8.87 17.37 21.99
C SER A 392 9.57 16.56 20.89
N LEU A 393 8.82 15.81 20.06
CA LEU A 393 9.30 15.11 18.86
C LEU A 393 10.39 14.03 19.07
N GLU A 394 10.73 13.71 20.31
CA GLU A 394 11.82 12.80 20.69
C GLU A 394 11.59 11.33 20.29
N THR A 395 10.33 10.91 20.17
CA THR A 395 10.01 9.53 19.78
C THR A 395 9.93 9.42 18.26
N ALA A 396 10.83 8.64 17.66
CA ALA A 396 10.79 8.37 16.23
C ALA A 396 9.50 7.62 15.83
N GLY A 397 8.90 8.02 14.70
CA GLY A 397 7.74 7.37 14.12
C GLY A 397 8.13 6.23 13.15
N PRO A 398 7.19 5.79 12.30
CA PRO A 398 7.45 4.79 11.28
C PRO A 398 8.60 5.20 10.35
N LEU A 399 9.57 4.30 10.17
CA LEU A 399 10.78 4.55 9.35
C LEU A 399 10.47 5.01 7.92
N ALA A 400 9.34 4.58 7.35
CA ALA A 400 8.94 4.95 5.99
C ALA A 400 8.66 6.46 5.84
N THR A 401 8.22 7.12 6.92
CA THR A 401 7.94 8.57 6.91
C THR A 401 9.17 9.40 7.27
N GLY A 402 10.10 8.85 8.07
CA GLY A 402 11.21 9.60 8.63
C GLY A 402 10.78 10.68 9.64
N LEU A 403 9.52 10.67 10.08
CA LEU A 403 8.92 11.68 10.96
C LEU A 403 8.77 11.19 12.40
N PRO A 404 8.60 12.11 13.38
CA PRO A 404 8.28 11.74 14.76
C PRO A 404 6.96 10.99 14.89
N GLN A 405 6.84 10.14 15.92
CA GLN A 405 5.62 9.40 16.21
C GLN A 405 4.44 10.37 16.38
N CYS A 406 3.32 10.09 15.71
CA CYS A 406 2.10 10.89 15.71
C CYS A 406 2.17 12.23 14.98
N TRP A 407 3.23 12.47 14.22
CA TRP A 407 3.37 13.67 13.39
C TRP A 407 3.42 13.31 11.91
N ALA A 408 2.88 14.20 11.09
CA ALA A 408 2.83 14.07 9.65
C ALA A 408 3.26 15.39 8.97
N GLY A 409 3.95 15.26 7.85
CA GLY A 409 4.18 16.35 6.93
C GLY A 409 2.90 16.64 6.15
N GLY A 410 2.52 17.90 6.08
CA GLY A 410 1.35 18.38 5.35
C GLY A 410 1.66 19.59 4.49
N GLY A 411 0.66 20.05 3.72
CA GLY A 411 0.77 21.23 2.87
C GLY A 411 0.04 21.06 1.55
N TYR A 412 -0.26 22.18 0.91
CA TYR A 412 -0.91 22.23 -0.40
C TYR A 412 -0.11 23.12 -1.35
N GLY A 413 -0.51 23.16 -2.62
CA GLY A 413 0.11 23.98 -3.64
C GLY A 413 1.43 23.41 -4.17
N THR A 414 2.10 24.21 -4.99
CA THR A 414 3.32 23.80 -5.70
C THR A 414 4.54 24.27 -4.91
N ASN A 415 5.13 23.33 -4.17
CA ASN A 415 6.37 23.49 -3.41
C ASN A 415 6.97 22.13 -3.07
N THR A 416 8.28 22.10 -2.83
CA THR A 416 9.01 20.91 -2.33
C THR A 416 9.24 21.06 -0.84
N ARG A 417 8.91 20.01 -0.10
CA ARG A 417 9.02 19.94 1.37
C ARG A 417 9.94 18.80 1.74
N VAL A 418 10.94 19.08 2.57
CA VAL A 418 11.83 18.06 3.12
C VAL A 418 11.81 18.18 4.64
N PHE A 419 11.58 17.06 5.30
CA PHE A 419 11.56 16.96 6.76
C PHE A 419 12.83 16.23 7.22
N THR A 420 13.51 16.76 8.23
CA THR A 420 14.74 16.21 8.78
C THR A 420 14.79 16.41 10.28
N THR A 421 15.05 15.34 11.02
CA THR A 421 15.36 15.43 12.44
C THR A 421 16.74 16.06 12.66
N VAL A 422 16.80 17.11 13.50
CA VAL A 422 18.00 17.93 13.76
C VAL A 422 18.31 17.99 15.26
N ALA A 423 19.54 18.40 15.61
CA ALA A 423 19.99 18.56 16.99
C ALA A 423 20.85 19.83 17.18
N PRO A 424 20.85 20.45 18.38
CA PRO A 424 20.02 20.09 19.53
C PRO A 424 18.56 20.56 19.35
N GLY A 425 17.63 19.88 20.03
CA GLY A 425 16.28 20.39 20.26
C GLY A 425 16.27 21.66 21.11
N HIS A 426 15.11 22.30 21.23
CA HIS A 426 14.91 23.40 22.19
C HIS A 426 14.97 22.84 23.61
N THR A 427 14.18 21.79 23.87
CA THR A 427 14.42 20.87 24.98
C THR A 427 14.81 19.49 24.42
N GLY A 428 15.21 18.57 25.29
CA GLY A 428 15.55 17.22 24.84
C GLY A 428 16.78 17.14 23.93
N ALA A 429 16.78 16.17 23.03
CA ALA A 429 17.91 15.83 22.17
C ALA A 429 17.70 16.28 20.72
N VAL A 430 16.46 16.26 20.22
CA VAL A 430 16.15 16.48 18.81
C VAL A 430 14.98 17.44 18.61
N ALA A 431 14.96 18.08 17.44
CA ALA A 431 13.83 18.84 16.92
C ALA A 431 13.58 18.42 15.47
N GLU A 432 12.49 18.89 14.87
CA GLU A 432 12.19 18.61 13.47
C GLU A 432 12.37 19.87 12.63
N GLN A 433 13.13 19.75 11.54
CA GLN A 433 13.34 20.78 10.55
C GLN A 433 12.50 20.48 9.30
N MET A 434 11.80 21.49 8.81
CA MET A 434 11.16 21.49 7.51
C MET A 434 11.83 22.53 6.61
N ASP A 435 12.35 22.08 5.47
CA ASP A 435 12.84 22.93 4.39
C ASP A 435 11.79 23.01 3.27
N VAL A 436 11.40 24.23 2.92
CA VAL A 436 10.53 24.51 1.77
C VAL A 436 11.36 25.15 0.66
N THR A 437 11.35 24.53 -0.51
CA THR A 437 12.05 24.98 -1.72
C THR A 437 11.14 24.94 -2.94
N GLY A 438 11.50 25.63 -4.02
CA GLY A 438 10.69 25.65 -5.24
C GLY A 438 9.28 26.23 -5.04
N PHE A 439 9.10 27.09 -4.04
CA PHE A 439 7.80 27.64 -3.68
C PHE A 439 7.20 28.50 -4.81
N ALA A 440 6.04 28.08 -5.30
CA ALA A 440 5.19 28.87 -6.19
C ALA A 440 3.84 29.18 -5.54
N SER A 441 3.27 28.25 -4.77
CA SER A 441 1.99 28.44 -4.07
C SER A 441 1.85 27.52 -2.85
N GLY A 442 0.87 27.85 -2.02
CA GLY A 442 0.43 27.05 -0.88
C GLY A 442 1.36 27.12 0.31
N ASP A 443 1.66 25.99 0.94
CA ASP A 443 2.50 25.92 2.14
C ASP A 443 3.07 24.51 2.39
N GLY A 444 4.00 24.43 3.34
CA GLY A 444 4.39 23.18 3.99
C GLY A 444 4.19 23.30 5.50
N LYS A 445 3.86 22.20 6.18
CA LYS A 445 3.69 22.20 7.64
C LYS A 445 3.99 20.85 8.28
N LEU A 446 4.37 20.87 9.55
CA LEU A 446 4.40 19.69 10.42
C LEU A 446 3.21 19.78 11.38
N LEU A 447 2.39 18.73 11.46
CA LEU A 447 1.19 18.67 12.31
C LEU A 447 0.99 17.28 12.90
N PRO A 448 0.23 17.12 13.99
CA PRO A 448 -0.27 15.81 14.39
C PRO A 448 -1.06 15.16 13.27
N THR A 449 -0.86 13.86 13.07
CA THR A 449 -1.49 13.10 11.99
C THR A 449 -3.01 13.30 11.96
N LEU A 450 -3.55 13.56 10.77
CA LEU A 450 -4.98 13.73 10.53
C LEU A 450 -5.72 12.37 10.52
N ASP A 451 -5.78 11.71 11.68
CA ASP A 451 -6.34 10.37 11.84
C ASP A 451 -7.73 10.36 12.50
N LEU A 452 -8.23 9.20 12.95
CA LEU A 452 -9.53 9.03 13.61
C LEU A 452 -9.47 9.00 15.15
N GLY A 453 -8.30 9.23 15.76
CA GLY A 453 -8.15 9.38 17.21
C GLY A 453 -6.92 8.70 17.81
N GLU A 454 -5.96 8.25 17.00
CA GLU A 454 -4.68 7.75 17.53
C GLU A 454 -3.77 8.90 17.95
N CYS A 455 -3.64 9.94 17.13
CA CYS A 455 -2.70 11.03 17.30
C CYS A 455 -3.42 12.38 17.39
N ALA A 456 -4.47 12.58 16.60
CA ALA A 456 -5.26 13.80 16.66
C ALA A 456 -6.07 13.87 17.97
N PRO A 457 -5.93 14.95 18.76
CA PRO A 457 -6.71 15.11 19.98
C PRO A 457 -8.19 15.35 19.68
N SER A 458 -9.05 14.66 20.42
CA SER A 458 -10.49 14.92 20.42
C SER A 458 -10.80 16.32 20.95
N ALA A 459 -11.83 16.93 20.38
CA ALA A 459 -12.18 18.32 20.64
C ALA A 459 -13.65 18.45 21.06
N THR A 460 -13.93 19.51 21.83
CA THR A 460 -15.27 19.86 22.28
C THR A 460 -15.79 21.05 21.46
N PRO A 461 -16.87 20.91 20.69
CA PRO A 461 -17.48 22.04 19.99
C PRO A 461 -17.79 23.23 20.91
N GLY A 462 -17.51 24.44 20.45
CA GLY A 462 -17.69 25.68 21.22
C GLY A 462 -16.54 26.01 22.19
N HIS A 463 -15.61 25.09 22.46
CA HIS A 463 -14.40 25.41 23.21
C HIS A 463 -13.36 26.11 22.34
N SER A 464 -12.52 26.94 22.96
CA SER A 464 -11.30 27.44 22.33
C SER A 464 -10.10 26.66 22.85
N TYR A 465 -9.04 26.60 22.05
CA TYR A 465 -7.80 25.92 22.43
C TYR A 465 -6.63 26.90 22.34
N GLN A 466 -5.76 26.90 23.34
CA GLN A 466 -4.49 27.61 23.28
C GLN A 466 -3.41 26.66 22.79
N MET A 467 -2.73 27.08 21.73
CA MET A 467 -1.56 26.40 21.21
C MET A 467 -0.28 27.21 21.41
N LYS A 468 0.83 26.48 21.58
CA LYS A 468 2.17 27.03 21.56
C LYS A 468 3.13 26.10 20.82
N ALA A 469 4.23 26.64 20.35
CA ALA A 469 5.36 25.89 19.82
C ALA A 469 6.62 26.74 19.93
N TRP A 470 7.77 26.09 20.11
CA TRP A 470 9.07 26.73 19.98
C TRP A 470 9.57 26.57 18.55
N PHE A 471 10.15 27.64 17.99
CA PHE A 471 10.62 27.62 16.61
C PHE A 471 11.88 28.46 16.38
N LYS A 472 12.59 28.11 15.31
CA LYS A 472 13.55 28.94 14.58
C LYS A 472 13.14 28.97 13.13
N SER A 473 13.18 30.12 12.48
CA SER A 473 12.75 30.22 11.08
C SER A 473 13.50 31.29 10.29
N THR A 474 13.72 31.03 9.00
CA THR A 474 14.22 32.01 8.02
C THR A 474 13.09 32.73 7.27
N ALA A 475 11.85 32.29 7.41
CA ALA A 475 10.65 32.87 6.78
C ALA A 475 9.50 33.02 7.80
N ALA A 476 8.47 33.79 7.43
CA ALA A 476 7.31 33.96 8.30
C ALA A 476 6.57 32.63 8.48
N THR A 477 6.01 32.42 9.67
CA THR A 477 5.31 31.19 10.04
C THR A 477 3.98 31.50 10.72
N GLN A 478 3.03 30.57 10.73
CA GLN A 478 1.78 30.71 11.46
C GLN A 478 1.25 29.33 11.87
N PHE A 479 0.35 29.31 12.85
CA PHE A 479 -0.44 28.13 13.13
C PHE A 479 -1.54 27.98 12.08
N GLU A 480 -1.73 26.78 11.58
CA GLU A 480 -2.85 26.41 10.72
C GLU A 480 -3.61 25.25 11.35
N LEU A 481 -4.94 25.36 11.41
CA LEU A 481 -5.78 24.46 12.17
C LEU A 481 -6.75 23.72 11.25
N TYR A 482 -7.03 22.48 11.65
CA TYR A 482 -7.99 21.60 11.02
C TYR A 482 -8.94 21.07 12.09
N TYR A 483 -10.18 20.78 11.70
CA TYR A 483 -11.11 20.02 12.53
C TYR A 483 -11.63 18.80 11.78
N ARG A 484 -11.94 17.75 12.54
CA ARG A 484 -12.51 16.51 12.02
C ARG A 484 -14.00 16.43 12.37
N THR A 485 -14.85 16.06 11.43
CA THR A 485 -16.27 15.79 11.73
C THR A 485 -16.44 14.44 12.45
N GLY A 486 -17.64 14.15 12.98
CA GLY A 486 -17.94 12.84 13.56
C GLY A 486 -17.85 11.66 12.56
N LEU A 487 -17.89 11.93 11.25
CA LEU A 487 -17.72 10.92 10.20
C LEU A 487 -16.26 10.66 9.84
N GLY A 488 -15.32 11.48 10.35
CA GLY A 488 -13.89 11.33 10.10
C GLY A 488 -13.32 12.24 9.01
N THR A 489 -14.14 13.05 8.33
CA THR A 489 -13.68 14.03 7.34
C THR A 489 -12.95 15.18 8.01
N TRP A 490 -11.78 15.55 7.48
CA TRP A 490 -10.98 16.68 7.93
C TRP A 490 -11.23 17.92 7.08
N HIS A 491 -11.35 19.07 7.75
CA HIS A 491 -11.55 20.37 7.12
C HIS A 491 -10.50 21.36 7.61
N TYR A 492 -9.98 22.15 6.68
CA TYR A 492 -9.31 23.40 7.04
C TYR A 492 -10.27 24.26 7.87
N TRP A 493 -9.77 24.79 8.98
CA TRP A 493 -10.57 25.62 9.87
C TRP A 493 -10.20 27.10 9.75
N THR A 494 -8.96 27.42 10.10
CA THR A 494 -8.47 28.80 10.24
C THR A 494 -6.95 28.78 10.41
N ALA A 495 -6.33 29.96 10.34
CA ALA A 495 -4.93 30.17 10.70
C ALA A 495 -4.77 31.34 11.68
N SER A 496 -3.66 31.34 12.42
CA SER A 496 -3.24 32.50 13.22
C SER A 496 -2.69 33.60 12.31
N PRO A 497 -2.54 34.84 12.83
CA PRO A 497 -1.67 35.82 12.18
C PRO A 497 -0.25 35.29 11.99
N GLN A 498 0.45 35.80 10.98
CA GLN A 498 1.86 35.48 10.74
C GLN A 498 2.77 36.00 11.86
N VAL A 499 3.73 35.17 12.22
CA VAL A 499 4.82 35.45 13.15
C VAL A 499 6.09 35.65 12.33
N LEU A 500 6.86 36.67 12.70
CA LEU A 500 8.10 37.02 12.01
C LEU A 500 9.17 35.92 12.17
N PRO A 501 10.10 35.79 11.21
CA PRO A 501 11.24 34.87 11.32
C PRO A 501 12.07 35.14 12.58
N ALA A 502 12.67 34.10 13.15
CA ALA A 502 13.51 34.18 14.33
C ALA A 502 14.74 33.27 14.20
N ALA A 503 15.93 33.83 14.40
CA ALA A 503 17.19 33.08 14.30
C ALA A 503 17.45 32.19 15.54
N ASP A 504 17.00 32.65 16.70
CA ASP A 504 17.08 31.94 17.98
C ASP A 504 15.72 31.33 18.36
N TRP A 505 15.75 30.32 19.22
CA TRP A 505 14.54 29.68 19.72
C TRP A 505 13.57 30.71 20.32
N THR A 506 12.39 30.80 19.71
CA THR A 506 11.34 31.73 20.08
C THR A 506 10.05 30.95 20.28
N GLN A 507 9.30 31.25 21.33
CA GLN A 507 7.97 30.67 21.53
C GLN A 507 6.91 31.51 20.84
N THR A 508 6.05 30.88 20.06
CA THR A 508 4.80 31.46 19.60
C THR A 508 3.61 30.88 20.36
N ALA A 509 2.56 31.67 20.57
CA ALA A 509 1.34 31.24 21.22
C ALA A 509 0.13 31.89 20.55
N TRP A 510 -0.95 31.12 20.36
CA TRP A 510 -2.20 31.61 19.80
C TRP A 510 -3.40 30.86 20.42
N THR A 511 -4.55 31.53 20.51
CA THR A 511 -5.79 30.89 20.96
C THR A 511 -6.78 30.88 19.81
N SER A 512 -7.30 29.70 19.50
CA SER A 512 -8.23 29.52 18.40
C SER A 512 -9.57 30.22 18.67
N PRO A 513 -10.34 30.57 17.62
CA PRO A 513 -11.77 30.78 17.80
C PRO A 513 -12.46 29.51 18.37
N PRO A 514 -13.74 29.60 18.77
CA PRO A 514 -14.50 28.42 19.22
C PRO A 514 -14.58 27.33 18.14
N VAL A 515 -14.32 26.08 18.54
CA VAL A 515 -14.36 24.92 17.64
C VAL A 515 -15.75 24.80 16.99
N PRO A 516 -15.83 24.58 15.65
CA PRO A 516 -17.09 24.50 14.94
C PRO A 516 -18.05 23.44 15.47
N ALA A 517 -19.36 23.68 15.32
CA ALA A 517 -20.37 22.68 15.61
C ALA A 517 -20.16 21.42 14.75
N GLY A 518 -20.33 20.24 15.34
CA GLY A 518 -20.14 18.95 14.66
C GLY A 518 -18.68 18.47 14.55
N ALA A 519 -17.72 19.25 15.03
CA ALA A 519 -16.34 18.78 15.17
C ALA A 519 -16.22 17.73 16.27
N SER A 520 -15.32 16.78 16.07
CA SER A 520 -14.98 15.69 17.00
C SER A 520 -13.51 15.69 17.42
N ALA A 521 -12.63 16.27 16.61
CA ALA A 521 -11.20 16.41 16.88
C ALA A 521 -10.63 17.66 16.22
N ILE A 522 -9.44 18.07 16.66
CA ILE A 522 -8.65 19.13 16.05
C ILE A 522 -7.23 18.66 15.78
N SER A 523 -6.59 19.26 14.78
CA SER A 523 -5.15 19.19 14.57
C SER A 523 -4.65 20.57 14.19
N MET A 524 -3.35 20.81 14.38
CA MET A 524 -2.71 22.06 14.01
C MET A 524 -1.28 21.82 13.58
N GLY A 525 -0.77 22.67 12.69
CA GLY A 525 0.63 22.66 12.33
C GLY A 525 1.20 24.06 12.36
N LEU A 526 2.51 24.15 12.57
CA LEU A 526 3.26 25.37 12.32
C LEU A 526 3.80 25.29 10.88
N ASN A 527 3.46 26.29 10.05
CA ASN A 527 3.67 26.20 8.61
C ASN A 527 4.74 27.17 8.07
N LEU A 528 5.13 26.98 6.81
CA LEU A 528 5.90 27.92 6.01
C LEU A 528 5.15 28.24 4.73
N VAL A 529 4.91 29.54 4.51
CA VAL A 529 4.22 30.08 3.32
C VAL A 529 5.23 30.79 2.41
N GLY A 530 6.32 30.08 2.08
CA GLY A 530 7.41 30.59 1.26
C GLY A 530 8.65 29.71 1.32
N ASN A 531 9.65 29.98 0.46
CA ASN A 531 10.95 29.33 0.57
C ASN A 531 11.62 29.68 1.89
N GLY A 532 12.12 28.68 2.60
CA GLY A 532 12.76 28.87 3.90
C GLY A 532 12.93 27.57 4.67
N THR A 533 13.43 27.71 5.90
CA THR A 533 13.65 26.63 6.85
C THR A 533 12.90 26.97 8.12
N LEU A 534 12.18 25.99 8.66
CA LEU A 534 11.47 26.08 9.93
C LEU A 534 11.89 24.89 10.78
N VAL A 535 12.53 25.17 11.92
CA VAL A 535 12.84 24.17 12.94
C VAL A 535 11.86 24.35 14.08
N THR A 536 11.19 23.28 14.49
CA THR A 536 10.13 23.31 15.51
C THR A 536 10.33 22.26 16.57
N ASP A 537 9.88 22.58 17.77
CA ASP A 537 9.94 21.72 18.94
C ASP A 537 8.90 22.14 19.99
N ASP A 538 8.71 21.30 21.02
CA ASP A 538 7.93 21.59 22.23
C ASP A 538 6.54 22.18 21.95
N TYR A 539 5.73 21.44 21.19
CA TYR A 539 4.36 21.81 20.88
C TYR A 539 3.45 21.66 22.10
N GLU A 540 2.59 22.64 22.35
CA GLU A 540 1.55 22.57 23.38
C GLU A 540 0.18 22.81 22.77
N LEU A 541 -0.80 22.04 23.22
CA LEU A 541 -2.22 22.31 23.02
C LEU A 541 -2.96 22.11 24.33
N THR A 542 -3.76 23.09 24.72
CA THR A 542 -4.55 23.07 25.95
C THR A 542 -5.96 23.58 25.68
N ASP A 543 -6.95 22.96 26.31
CA ASP A 543 -8.34 23.43 26.28
C ASP A 543 -8.48 24.63 27.23
N VAL A 544 -8.96 25.77 26.72
CA VAL A 544 -9.19 26.99 27.52
C VAL A 544 -10.66 27.19 27.90
N ALA A 545 -11.47 26.14 27.77
CA ALA A 545 -12.92 26.10 27.95
C ALA A 545 -13.68 27.04 27.00
N ALA A 546 -15.01 26.96 27.01
CA ALA A 546 -15.86 27.83 26.22
C ALA A 546 -15.62 29.30 26.59
N THR A 547 -15.23 30.11 25.60
CA THR A 547 -15.32 31.56 25.75
C THR A 547 -16.81 31.92 25.70
N ALA A 548 -17.34 32.48 26.79
CA ALA A 548 -18.68 33.05 26.75
C ALA A 548 -18.74 34.05 25.58
N PRO A 549 -19.83 34.07 24.78
CA PRO A 549 -19.94 35.03 23.70
C PRO A 549 -19.70 36.45 24.25
N ALA A 550 -18.84 37.21 23.59
CA ALA A 550 -18.59 38.59 23.96
C ALA A 550 -19.95 39.33 24.02
N PRO A 551 -20.24 40.08 25.12
CA PRO A 551 -21.55 40.69 25.35
C PRO A 551 -21.94 41.72 24.29
#